data_AF-A0AAW2YS87-F1
#
_entry.id   AF-A0AAW2YS87-F1
#
_cell.length_a   1.000
_cell.length_b   1.000
_cell.length_c   1.000
_cell.angle_alpha   90.00
_cell.angle_beta   90.00
_cell.angle_gamma   90.00
#
_symmetry.space_group_name_H-M   'P 1'
#
loop_
_entity.id
_entity.type
_entity.pdbx_description
1 polymer ?
#
loop_
_entity_poly.entity_id
_entity_poly.type
_entity_poly.pdbx_seq_one_letter_code
_entity_poly.pdbx_strand_id
1 'polypeptide(L)'
;MSTWLSSWKPWWLDLSSNFVPKLNNIPPLSTLCPKVSPYIINFILDLSFAYAHILRFFNGDIFSKENVSEAFHLLGSICSTVSNNKNVYHYAEQVFDTWRCGDCSSYFSNLVDDLIMIFSCHENIYHILLDLQTMFEIVSKSNQVTTDARKQAKHLERRMVFFISWNRDIPDGYLLAKLKLEECKNEELKMKKELENFNVKKDKIQTTPIEEI
;
A
#
# COMPACT_ATOMS: atom_id res chain seq x y z
N MET A 1 -19.43 -18.67 10.75
CA MET A 1 -19.31 -17.32 10.17
C MET A 1 -18.87 -16.38 11.29
N SER A 2 -17.68 -15.80 11.17
CA SER A 2 -17.10 -14.91 12.20
C SER A 2 -17.92 -13.62 12.28
N THR A 3 -18.55 -13.41 13.42
CA THR A 3 -19.34 -12.22 13.79
C THR A 3 -18.56 -10.90 13.73
N TRP A 4 -17.23 -10.97 13.59
CA TRP A 4 -16.33 -9.82 13.47
C TRP A 4 -16.40 -9.08 12.13
N LEU A 5 -16.84 -9.74 11.05
CA LEU A 5 -16.94 -9.10 9.73
C LEU A 5 -18.20 -8.22 9.58
N SER A 6 -19.26 -8.47 10.36
CA SER A 6 -20.55 -7.77 10.21
C SER A 6 -20.62 -6.40 10.90
N SER A 7 -19.63 -6.05 11.75
CA SER A 7 -19.60 -4.79 12.50
C SER A 7 -18.62 -3.75 11.95
N TRP A 8 -17.81 -4.11 10.96
CA TRP A 8 -16.84 -3.18 10.37
C TRP A 8 -17.56 -2.16 9.49
N LYS A 9 -17.58 -0.90 9.93
CA LYS A 9 -17.88 0.24 9.09
C LYS A 9 -16.57 0.93 8.75
N PRO A 10 -16.24 1.12 7.48
CA PRO A 10 -15.07 1.91 7.14
C PRO A 10 -15.22 3.32 7.71
N TRP A 11 -14.26 3.75 8.54
CA TRP A 11 -14.29 5.07 9.19
C TRP A 11 -14.25 6.22 8.17
N TRP A 12 -13.77 5.96 6.94
CA TRP A 12 -13.80 6.90 5.83
C TRP A 12 -15.21 7.09 5.22
N LEU A 13 -16.22 6.32 5.64
CA LEU A 13 -17.64 6.66 5.40
C LEU A 13 -18.16 7.70 6.41
N ASP A 14 -17.40 8.00 7.47
CA ASP A 14 -17.75 8.91 8.55
C ASP A 14 -16.74 10.06 8.67
N LEU A 15 -16.31 10.59 7.51
CA LEU A 15 -15.46 11.78 7.36
C LEU A 15 -16.08 13.07 7.96
N SER A 16 -17.21 12.96 8.65
CA SER A 16 -17.87 14.04 9.40
C SER A 16 -17.22 14.37 10.75
N SER A 17 -16.21 13.60 11.20
CA SER A 17 -15.68 13.72 12.56
C SER A 17 -14.31 14.41 12.65
N ASN A 18 -14.33 15.75 12.65
CA ASN A 18 -13.50 16.69 13.43
C ASN A 18 -11.95 16.59 13.45
N PHE A 19 -11.29 15.69 12.72
CA PHE A 19 -9.84 15.68 12.65
C PHE A 19 -9.35 16.49 11.44
N VAL A 20 -8.91 17.73 11.67
CA VAL A 20 -8.20 18.56 10.69
C VAL A 20 -6.71 18.53 11.08
N PRO A 21 -5.87 17.78 10.37
CA PRO A 21 -4.43 17.81 10.57
C PRO A 21 -3.93 19.25 10.43
N LYS A 22 -2.91 19.64 11.22
CA LYS A 22 -2.30 20.96 11.11
C LYS A 22 -1.63 21.11 9.73
N LEU A 23 -2.40 21.62 8.77
CA LEU A 23 -2.08 21.89 7.36
C LEU A 23 -0.95 22.91 7.15
N ASN A 24 -0.53 23.60 8.22
CA ASN A 24 0.28 24.79 8.09
C ASN A 24 1.75 24.40 7.92
N ASN A 25 2.19 24.33 6.65
CA ASN A 25 3.57 24.29 6.14
C ASN A 25 4.05 22.97 5.52
N ILE A 26 3.21 22.24 4.78
CA ILE A 26 3.73 21.19 3.88
C ILE A 26 4.27 21.87 2.60
N PRO A 27 5.60 21.86 2.37
CA PRO A 27 6.19 22.56 1.24
C PRO A 27 5.82 21.89 -0.09
N PRO A 28 5.90 22.59 -1.24
CA PRO A 28 5.62 21.99 -2.53
C PRO A 28 6.65 20.90 -2.88
N LEU A 29 6.22 19.87 -3.61
CA LEU A 29 7.08 18.73 -3.97
C LEU A 29 8.36 19.18 -4.67
N SER A 30 8.25 20.20 -5.52
CA SER A 30 9.36 20.81 -6.26
C SER A 30 10.49 21.31 -5.37
N THR A 31 10.20 21.67 -4.12
CA THR A 31 11.21 22.11 -3.13
C THR A 31 11.82 20.95 -2.35
N LEU A 32 11.09 19.83 -2.23
CA LEU A 32 11.56 18.64 -1.51
C LEU A 32 12.38 17.72 -2.39
N CYS A 33 11.96 17.52 -3.64
CA CYS A 33 12.63 16.63 -4.57
C CYS A 33 12.34 17.03 -6.03
N PRO A 34 13.36 17.33 -6.84
CA PRO A 34 13.17 17.68 -8.25
C PRO A 34 12.84 16.48 -9.15
N LYS A 35 13.07 15.24 -8.68
CA LYS A 35 12.82 14.01 -9.43
C LYS A 35 12.16 12.96 -8.55
N VAL A 36 10.92 12.65 -8.85
CA VAL A 36 10.18 11.59 -8.15
C VAL A 36 10.55 10.23 -8.73
N SER A 37 10.83 9.27 -7.85
CA SER A 37 11.01 7.87 -8.25
C SER A 37 9.73 7.33 -8.88
N PRO A 38 9.79 6.59 -10.00
CA PRO A 38 8.60 5.95 -10.57
C PRO A 38 7.97 4.92 -9.62
N TYR A 39 8.75 4.38 -8.68
CA TYR A 39 8.30 3.37 -7.72
C TYR A 39 7.51 3.94 -6.54
N ILE A 40 7.32 5.27 -6.47
CA ILE A 40 6.56 5.93 -5.39
C ILE A 40 5.15 5.34 -5.23
N ILE A 41 4.53 4.94 -6.34
CA ILE A 41 3.19 4.37 -6.37
C ILE A 41 3.16 3.04 -5.62
N ASN A 42 4.20 2.21 -5.76
CA ASN A 42 4.29 0.93 -5.07
C ASN A 42 4.50 1.12 -3.56
N PHE A 43 5.19 2.18 -3.15
CA PHE A 43 5.29 2.55 -1.73
C PHE A 43 3.95 3.02 -1.17
N ILE A 44 3.18 3.82 -1.92
CA ILE A 44 1.82 4.21 -1.52
C ILE A 44 0.91 2.99 -1.45
N LEU A 45 1.02 2.06 -2.39
CA LEU A 45 0.25 0.81 -2.39
C LEU A 45 0.55 -0.05 -1.15
N ASP A 46 1.83 -0.25 -0.82
CA ASP A 46 2.26 -0.99 0.36
C ASP A 46 1.79 -0.32 1.67
N LEU A 47 1.89 1.00 1.77
CA LEU A 47 1.39 1.77 2.91
C LEU A 47 -0.14 1.66 3.04
N SER A 48 -0.88 1.85 1.94
CA SER A 48 -2.34 1.76 1.94
C SER A 48 -2.82 0.35 2.32
N PHE A 49 -2.15 -0.69 1.82
CA PHE A 49 -2.47 -2.08 2.17
C PHE A 49 -2.29 -2.30 3.67
N ALA A 50 -1.11 -1.96 4.20
CA ALA A 50 -0.81 -2.12 5.61
C ALA A 50 -1.75 -1.32 6.50
N TYR A 51 -2.09 -0.09 6.09
CA TYR A 51 -3.00 0.75 6.81
C TYR A 51 -4.43 0.18 6.84
N ALA A 52 -4.96 -0.30 5.72
CA ALA A 52 -6.25 -1.01 5.67
C ALA A 52 -6.26 -2.25 6.57
N HIS A 53 -5.17 -3.02 6.59
CA HIS A 53 -4.99 -4.16 7.48
C HIS A 53 -5.09 -3.77 8.95
N ILE A 54 -4.32 -2.76 9.38
CA ILE A 54 -4.31 -2.27 10.75
C ILE A 54 -5.70 -1.77 11.16
N LEU A 55 -6.38 -1.03 10.29
CA LEU A 55 -7.73 -0.55 10.58
C LEU A 55 -8.72 -1.69 10.77
N ARG A 56 -8.64 -2.76 9.97
CA ARG A 56 -9.46 -3.95 10.22
C ARG A 56 -9.11 -4.62 11.54
N PHE A 57 -7.81 -4.74 11.85
CA PHE A 57 -7.32 -5.37 13.08
C PHE A 57 -7.82 -4.64 14.33
N PHE A 58 -7.77 -3.30 14.34
CA PHE A 58 -8.21 -2.45 15.46
C PHE A 58 -9.65 -1.94 15.31
N ASN A 59 -10.43 -2.48 14.36
CA ASN A 59 -11.81 -2.06 14.06
C ASN A 59 -11.99 -0.53 13.89
N GLY A 60 -11.01 0.12 13.26
CA GLY A 60 -10.97 1.56 12.99
C GLY A 60 -10.41 2.43 14.11
N ASP A 61 -10.26 1.93 15.33
CA ASP A 61 -9.83 2.72 16.49
C ASP A 61 -8.31 2.63 16.72
N ILE A 62 -7.52 3.15 15.79
CA ILE A 62 -6.05 3.08 15.86
C ILE A 62 -5.41 4.19 16.71
N PHE A 63 -6.15 5.26 17.02
CA PHE A 63 -5.64 6.43 17.74
C PHE A 63 -6.01 6.46 19.23
N SER A 64 -6.66 5.39 19.73
CA SER A 64 -6.84 5.22 21.17
C SER A 64 -5.48 5.18 21.88
N LYS A 65 -5.49 5.53 23.17
CA LYS A 65 -4.26 5.53 24.00
C LYS A 65 -3.60 4.15 24.09
N GLU A 66 -4.39 3.09 23.94
CA GLU A 66 -3.97 1.71 24.06
C GLU A 66 -3.45 1.16 22.73
N ASN A 67 -4.05 1.59 21.61
CA ASN A 67 -3.82 0.96 20.31
C ASN A 67 -2.69 1.60 19.49
N VAL A 68 -2.42 2.91 19.63
CA VAL A 68 -1.51 3.61 18.70
C VAL A 68 -0.10 3.03 18.65
N SER A 69 0.43 2.56 19.79
CA SER A 69 1.75 1.93 19.86
C SER A 69 1.75 0.54 19.21
N GLU A 70 0.72 -0.26 19.46
CA GLU A 70 0.57 -1.59 18.87
C GLU A 70 0.32 -1.50 17.36
N ALA A 71 -0.51 -0.55 16.92
CA ALA A 71 -0.76 -0.25 15.52
C ALA A 71 0.53 0.13 14.78
N PHE A 72 1.40 0.94 15.40
CA PHE A 72 2.71 1.26 14.84
C PHE A 72 3.62 0.04 14.75
N HIS A 73 3.64 -0.82 15.76
CA HIS A 73 4.41 -2.06 15.74
C HIS A 73 3.91 -3.03 14.66
N LEU A 74 2.60 -3.20 14.54
CA LEU A 74 1.98 -4.00 13.49
C LEU A 74 2.31 -3.42 12.12
N LEU A 75 2.19 -2.10 11.92
CA LEU A 75 2.60 -1.43 10.69
C LEU A 75 4.05 -1.75 10.31
N GLY A 76 4.97 -1.71 11.28
CA GLY A 76 6.37 -2.01 11.04
C GLY A 76 6.66 -3.48 10.72
N SER A 77 5.80 -4.43 11.14
CA SER A 77 5.97 -5.84 10.83
C SER A 77 5.43 -6.23 9.46
N ILE A 78 4.42 -5.50 8.96
CA ILE A 78 3.72 -5.84 7.72
C ILE A 78 4.10 -4.94 6.54
N CYS A 79 4.40 -3.66 6.78
CA CYS A 79 4.71 -2.71 5.72
C CYS A 79 6.22 -2.67 5.47
N SER A 80 6.65 -3.18 4.31
CA SER A 80 8.06 -3.16 3.92
C SER A 80 8.63 -1.74 3.92
N THR A 81 7.84 -0.76 3.51
CA THR A 81 8.23 0.67 3.45
C THR A 81 8.59 1.27 4.81
N VAL A 82 7.93 0.77 5.86
CA VAL A 82 8.07 1.22 7.26
C VAL A 82 9.11 0.39 7.99
N SER A 83 9.16 -0.91 7.69
CA SER A 83 10.16 -1.83 8.21
C SER A 83 11.56 -1.42 7.75
N ASN A 84 12.60 -1.84 8.48
CA ASN A 84 14.00 -1.67 8.01
C ASN A 84 14.34 -2.59 6.82
N ASN A 85 13.38 -3.34 6.26
CA ASN A 85 13.61 -4.10 5.03
C ASN A 85 13.73 -3.14 3.85
N LYS A 86 14.85 -3.24 3.14
CA LYS A 86 15.16 -2.44 1.94
C LYS A 86 14.41 -2.92 0.70
N ASN A 87 13.25 -3.55 0.87
CA ASN A 87 12.48 -4.07 -0.25
C ASN A 87 11.92 -2.88 -1.04
N VAL A 88 12.47 -2.67 -2.23
CA VAL A 88 11.95 -1.71 -3.20
C VAL A 88 11.10 -2.51 -4.17
N TYR A 89 9.79 -2.25 -4.15
CA TYR A 89 8.88 -2.87 -5.08
C TYR A 89 8.96 -2.18 -6.43
N HIS A 90 9.35 -2.94 -7.45
CA HIS A 90 9.43 -2.46 -8.83
C HIS A 90 8.08 -2.58 -9.55
N TYR A 91 7.22 -3.49 -9.09
CA TYR A 91 5.91 -3.77 -9.68
C TYR A 91 4.86 -3.92 -8.58
N ALA A 92 3.63 -3.48 -8.84
CA ALA A 92 2.50 -3.64 -7.92
C ALA A 92 2.25 -5.11 -7.52
N GLU A 93 2.44 -6.06 -8.45
CA GLU A 93 2.29 -7.51 -8.20
C GLU A 93 3.18 -8.00 -7.05
N GLN A 94 4.41 -7.47 -6.92
CA GLN A 94 5.32 -7.84 -5.84
C GLN A 94 4.79 -7.42 -4.46
N VAL A 95 4.04 -6.31 -4.41
CA VAL A 95 3.34 -5.89 -3.19
C VAL A 95 2.28 -6.93 -2.88
N PHE A 96 1.36 -7.20 -3.81
CA PHE A 96 0.27 -8.16 -3.62
C PHE A 96 0.75 -9.57 -3.24
N ASP A 97 1.81 -10.07 -3.88
CA ASP A 97 2.37 -11.40 -3.58
C ASP A 97 2.91 -11.48 -2.15
N THR A 98 3.54 -10.41 -1.66
CA THR A 98 4.03 -10.35 -0.27
C THR A 98 2.88 -10.56 0.72
N TRP A 99 1.73 -9.94 0.44
CA TRP A 99 0.55 -10.01 1.29
C TRP A 99 -0.26 -11.29 1.11
N ARG A 100 -0.25 -11.86 -0.09
CA ARG A 100 -0.97 -13.10 -0.40
C ARG A 100 -0.38 -14.33 0.31
N CYS A 101 0.92 -14.32 0.59
CA CYS A 101 1.60 -15.44 1.24
C CYS A 101 1.24 -15.66 2.72
N GLY A 102 0.47 -14.77 3.35
CA GLY A 102 0.16 -14.84 4.78
C GLY A 102 -1.30 -15.10 5.16
N ASP A 103 -2.27 -14.86 4.25
CA ASP A 103 -3.67 -14.66 4.65
C ASP A 103 -4.67 -15.68 4.09
N CYS A 104 -5.76 -15.88 4.84
CA CYS A 104 -6.93 -16.63 4.40
C CYS A 104 -7.62 -15.91 3.23
N SER A 105 -8.02 -16.64 2.18
CA SER A 105 -8.44 -16.05 0.89
C SER A 105 -9.56 -15.01 0.98
N SER A 106 -10.48 -15.13 1.94
CA SER A 106 -11.56 -14.17 2.16
C SER A 106 -11.11 -12.87 2.81
N TYR A 107 -10.15 -12.91 3.73
CA TYR A 107 -9.63 -11.70 4.38
C TYR A 107 -8.82 -10.85 3.40
N PHE A 108 -7.98 -11.50 2.60
CA PHE A 108 -7.24 -10.85 1.53
C PHE A 108 -8.19 -10.19 0.51
N SER A 109 -9.28 -10.87 0.11
CA SER A 109 -10.29 -10.29 -0.79
C SER A 109 -10.89 -9.00 -0.22
N ASN A 110 -11.26 -9.00 1.06
CA ASN A 110 -11.82 -7.82 1.71
C ASN A 110 -10.81 -6.65 1.76
N LEU A 111 -9.52 -6.94 1.94
CA LEU A 111 -8.47 -5.92 1.89
C LEU A 111 -8.29 -5.33 0.49
N VAL A 112 -8.42 -6.15 -0.56
CA VAL A 112 -8.39 -5.67 -1.94
C VAL A 112 -9.58 -4.75 -2.21
N ASP A 113 -10.79 -5.10 -1.74
CA ASP A 113 -11.98 -4.24 -1.87
C ASP A 113 -11.78 -2.88 -1.17
N ASP A 114 -11.19 -2.88 0.03
CA ASP A 114 -10.85 -1.64 0.73
C ASP A 114 -9.87 -0.78 -0.06
N LEU A 115 -8.86 -1.40 -0.68
CA LEU A 115 -7.90 -0.68 -1.50
C LEU A 115 -8.56 -0.08 -2.73
N ILE A 116 -9.46 -0.80 -3.40
CA ILE A 116 -10.23 -0.25 -4.52
C ILE A 116 -11.00 0.99 -4.06
N MET A 117 -11.64 0.96 -2.89
CA MET A 117 -12.34 2.12 -2.33
C MET A 117 -11.38 3.27 -1.99
N ILE A 118 -10.26 2.99 -1.33
CA ILE A 118 -9.22 3.98 -1.02
C ILE A 118 -8.73 4.65 -2.30
N PHE A 119 -8.43 3.87 -3.34
CA PHE A 119 -7.91 4.39 -4.60
C PHE A 119 -8.98 4.98 -5.53
N SER A 120 -10.26 4.90 -5.16
CA SER A 120 -11.34 5.53 -5.91
C SER A 120 -11.35 7.05 -5.79
N CYS A 121 -10.79 7.60 -4.70
CA CYS A 121 -10.73 9.04 -4.45
C CYS A 121 -9.32 9.46 -4.02
N HIS A 122 -8.82 10.52 -4.65
CA HIS A 122 -7.51 11.08 -4.32
C HIS A 122 -7.40 11.55 -2.86
N GLU A 123 -8.49 12.08 -2.30
CA GLU A 123 -8.57 12.56 -0.92
C GLU A 123 -8.40 11.43 0.10
N ASN A 124 -8.84 10.21 -0.20
CA ASN A 124 -8.67 9.08 0.70
C ASN A 124 -7.19 8.76 0.93
N ILE A 125 -6.39 8.79 -0.14
CA ILE A 125 -4.93 8.59 -0.04
C ILE A 125 -4.31 9.70 0.81
N TYR A 126 -4.75 10.94 0.59
CA TYR A 126 -4.30 12.09 1.37
C TYR A 126 -4.59 11.90 2.86
N HIS A 127 -5.80 11.48 3.22
CA HIS A 127 -6.18 11.19 4.61
C HIS A 127 -5.35 10.07 5.24
N ILE A 128 -5.14 8.96 4.52
CA ILE A 128 -4.26 7.86 4.99
C ILE A 128 -2.86 8.38 5.33
N LEU A 129 -2.28 9.20 4.45
CA LEU A 129 -0.95 9.74 4.67
C LEU A 129 -0.88 10.67 5.88
N LEU A 130 -1.95 11.43 6.14
CA LEU A 130 -2.07 12.28 7.33
C LEU A 130 -2.28 11.49 8.61
N ASP A 131 -3.06 10.41 8.57
CA ASP A 131 -3.27 9.51 9.70
C ASP A 131 -1.96 8.82 10.07
N LEU A 132 -1.22 8.31 9.08
CA LEU A 132 0.10 7.73 9.29
C LEU A 132 1.08 8.76 9.85
N GLN A 133 1.11 9.99 9.32
CA GLN A 133 1.93 11.06 9.86
C GLN A 133 1.61 11.34 11.34
N THR A 134 0.31 11.41 11.68
CA THR A 134 -0.18 11.63 13.04
C THR A 134 0.24 10.49 13.97
N MET A 135 0.08 9.24 13.53
CA MET A 135 0.52 8.06 14.28
C MET A 135 2.02 8.16 14.58
N PHE A 136 2.84 8.50 13.59
CA PHE A 136 4.28 8.66 13.76
C PHE A 136 4.65 9.82 14.70
N GLU A 137 3.93 10.94 14.65
CA GLU A 137 4.12 12.06 15.57
C GLU A 137 3.81 11.66 17.03
N ILE A 138 2.70 10.94 17.26
CA ILE A 138 2.31 10.46 18.58
C ILE A 138 3.37 9.49 19.13
N VAL A 139 3.75 8.50 18.32
CA VAL A 139 4.74 7.48 18.70
C VAL A 139 6.11 8.11 18.96
N SER A 140 6.56 9.08 18.15
CA SER A 140 7.86 9.72 18.32
C SER A 140 8.01 10.48 19.63
N LYS A 141 6.89 10.91 20.23
CA LYS A 141 6.79 11.62 21.51
C LYS A 141 6.41 10.72 22.69
N SER A 142 6.01 9.47 22.43
CA SER A 142 5.53 8.55 23.47
C SER A 142 6.66 8.02 24.35
N ASN A 143 6.48 8.03 25.66
CA ASN A 143 7.40 7.38 26.61
C ASN A 143 7.13 5.88 26.79
N GLN A 144 6.07 5.34 26.14
CA GLN A 144 5.66 3.94 26.27
C GLN A 144 6.36 3.02 25.25
N VAL A 145 7.05 3.58 24.26
CA VAL A 145 7.78 2.83 23.23
C VAL A 145 9.29 2.97 23.40
N THR A 146 10.04 2.06 22.79
CA THR A 146 11.52 2.09 22.87
C THR A 146 12.10 3.35 22.21
N THR A 147 13.30 3.74 22.64
CA THR A 147 14.01 4.89 22.04
C THR A 147 14.25 4.70 20.54
N ASP A 148 14.46 3.46 20.07
CA ASP A 148 14.64 3.17 18.65
C ASP A 148 13.33 3.29 17.86
N ALA A 149 12.21 2.80 18.42
CA ALA A 149 10.89 3.00 17.84
C ALA A 149 10.55 4.49 17.70
N ARG A 150 10.85 5.32 18.73
CA ARG A 150 10.68 6.79 18.64
C ARG A 150 11.50 7.42 17.51
N LYS A 151 12.76 7.02 17.36
CA LYS A 151 13.64 7.53 16.30
C LYS A 151 13.14 7.13 14.92
N GLN A 152 12.70 5.88 14.77
CA GLN A 152 12.10 5.37 13.54
C GLN A 152 10.81 6.14 13.20
N ALA A 153 9.91 6.29 14.16
CA ALA A 153 8.68 7.07 14.00
C ALA A 153 8.99 8.51 13.56
N LYS A 154 9.93 9.19 14.21
CA LYS A 154 10.36 10.54 13.81
C LYS A 154 10.94 10.62 12.40
N HIS A 155 11.64 9.57 11.96
CA HIS A 155 12.15 9.48 10.59
C HIS A 155 11.01 9.30 9.58
N LEU A 156 10.05 8.43 9.89
CA LEU A 156 8.88 8.15 9.05
C LEU A 156 7.94 9.36 8.97
N GLU A 157 7.72 10.06 10.08
CA GLU A 157 6.98 11.34 10.16
C GLU A 157 7.52 12.35 9.13
N ARG A 158 8.85 12.49 9.04
CA ARG A 158 9.51 13.37 8.05
C ARG A 158 9.33 12.87 6.62
N ARG A 159 9.36 11.55 6.40
CA ARG A 159 9.10 10.97 5.07
C ARG A 159 7.66 11.18 4.64
N MET A 160 6.69 11.17 5.56
CA MET A 160 5.29 11.43 5.23
C MET A 160 5.08 12.83 4.64
N VAL A 161 5.85 13.84 5.08
CA VAL A 161 5.81 15.18 4.47
C VAL A 161 6.04 15.12 2.96
N PHE A 162 7.00 14.29 2.50
CA PHE A 162 7.25 14.09 1.08
C PHE A 162 6.07 13.42 0.37
N PHE A 163 5.53 12.32 0.93
CA PHE A 163 4.41 11.62 0.30
C PHE A 163 3.14 12.47 0.26
N ILE A 164 2.87 13.26 1.30
CA ILE A 164 1.73 14.17 1.36
C ILE A 164 1.89 15.29 0.33
N SER A 165 3.09 15.87 0.23
CA SER A 165 3.41 16.88 -0.81
C SER A 165 3.27 16.29 -2.21
N TRP A 166 3.74 15.06 -2.39
CA TRP A 166 3.64 14.36 -3.66
C TRP A 166 2.19 14.11 -4.05
N ASN A 167 1.37 13.61 -3.12
CA ASN A 167 -0.04 13.36 -3.36
C ASN A 167 -0.74 14.66 -3.77
N ARG A 168 -0.55 15.76 -3.03
CA ARG A 168 -1.17 17.06 -3.35
C ARG A 168 -0.83 17.59 -4.75
N ASP A 169 0.37 17.31 -5.24
CA ASP A 169 0.89 17.89 -6.48
C ASP A 169 0.62 16.99 -7.72
N ILE A 170 0.04 15.78 -7.56
CA ILE A 170 -0.36 14.92 -8.69
C ILE A 170 -1.83 15.13 -9.09
N PRO A 171 -2.19 14.96 -10.37
CA PRO A 171 -3.57 15.05 -10.81
C PRO A 171 -4.48 13.97 -10.20
N ASP A 172 -5.75 14.30 -9.99
CA ASP A 172 -6.77 13.33 -9.59
C ASP A 172 -6.84 12.15 -10.56
N GLY A 173 -7.00 10.94 -10.01
CA GLY A 173 -7.07 9.70 -10.78
C GLY A 173 -5.73 9.23 -11.38
N TYR A 174 -4.64 10.00 -11.26
CA TYR A 174 -3.32 9.62 -11.78
C TYR A 174 -2.85 8.25 -11.25
N LEU A 175 -3.03 8.02 -9.95
CA LEU A 175 -2.55 6.80 -9.32
C LEU A 175 -3.35 5.57 -9.77
N LEU A 176 -4.68 5.69 -9.87
CA LEU A 176 -5.53 4.62 -10.41
C LEU A 176 -5.20 4.34 -11.89
N ALA A 177 -4.98 5.37 -12.69
CA ALA A 177 -4.60 5.22 -14.09
C ALA A 177 -3.23 4.53 -14.25
N LYS A 178 -2.28 4.81 -13.34
CA LYS A 178 -0.97 4.14 -13.33
C LYS A 178 -1.05 2.68 -12.94
N LEU A 179 -1.82 2.34 -11.90
CA LEU A 179 -2.04 0.95 -11.50
C LEU A 179 -2.69 0.14 -12.63
N LYS A 180 -3.72 0.69 -13.28
CA LYS A 180 -4.35 0.05 -14.45
C LYS A 180 -3.38 -0.12 -15.63
N LEU A 181 -2.51 0.85 -15.87
CA LEU A 181 -1.49 0.74 -16.93
C LEU A 181 -0.46 -0.35 -16.62
N GLU A 182 -0.08 -0.53 -15.35
CA GLU A 182 0.80 -1.63 -14.95
C GLU A 182 0.12 -2.99 -15.11
N GLU A 183 -1.16 -3.09 -14.75
CA GLU A 183 -1.98 -4.29 -14.97
C GLU A 183 -2.01 -4.69 -16.45
N CYS A 184 -2.35 -3.75 -17.35
CA CYS A 184 -2.36 -4.03 -18.80
C CYS A 184 -0.99 -4.49 -19.32
N LYS A 185 0.12 -3.89 -18.85
CA LYS A 185 1.48 -4.29 -19.24
C LYS A 185 1.81 -5.70 -18.77
N ASN A 186 1.36 -6.09 -17.58
CA ASN A 186 1.57 -7.41 -17.03
C ASN A 186 0.78 -8.47 -17.81
N GLU A 187 -0.48 -8.17 -18.20
CA GLU A 187 -1.28 -9.03 -19.07
C GLU A 187 -0.63 -9.22 -20.45
N GLU A 188 -0.14 -8.14 -21.07
CA GLU A 188 0.61 -8.22 -22.33
C GLU A 188 1.85 -9.12 -22.21
N LEU A 189 2.61 -8.97 -21.12
CA LEU A 189 3.79 -9.80 -20.87
C LEU A 189 3.42 -11.28 -20.68
N LYS A 190 2.31 -11.56 -20.00
CA LYS A 190 1.80 -12.91 -19.80
C LYS A 190 1.38 -13.54 -21.14
N MET A 191 0.63 -12.82 -21.97
CA MET A 191 0.25 -13.28 -23.31
C MET A 191 1.47 -13.55 -24.20
N LYS A 192 2.51 -12.70 -24.15
CA LYS A 192 3.76 -12.94 -24.89
C LYS A 192 4.45 -14.24 -24.45
N LYS A 193 4.57 -14.48 -23.14
CA LYS A 193 5.15 -15.72 -22.61
C LYS A 193 4.34 -16.96 -22.99
N GLU A 194 3.01 -16.86 -22.98
CA GLU A 194 2.12 -17.96 -23.40
C GLU A 194 2.28 -18.26 -24.89
N LEU A 195 2.40 -17.24 -25.74
CA LEU A 195 2.65 -17.37 -27.17
C LEU A 195 4.02 -17.99 -27.47
N GLU A 196 5.07 -17.56 -26.78
CA GLU A 196 6.42 -18.15 -26.88
C GLU A 196 6.39 -19.65 -26.50
N ASN A 197 5.73 -19.99 -25.40
CA ASN A 197 5.57 -21.38 -24.97
C ASN A 197 4.75 -22.23 -25.96
N PHE A 198 3.74 -21.64 -26.60
CA PHE A 198 2.95 -22.31 -27.63
C PHE A 198 3.78 -22.58 -28.89
N ASN A 199 4.60 -21.63 -29.32
CA ASN A 199 5.49 -21.80 -30.48
C ASN A 199 6.56 -22.86 -30.23
N VAL A 200 7.19 -22.85 -29.03
CA VAL A 200 8.15 -23.89 -28.64
C VAL A 200 7.52 -25.29 -28.60
N LYS A 201 6.22 -25.40 -28.23
CA LYS A 201 5.50 -26.69 -28.27
C LYS A 201 5.16 -27.12 -29.70
N LYS A 202 4.82 -26.20 -30.61
CA LYS A 202 4.62 -26.52 -32.04
C LYS A 202 5.87 -27.09 -32.69
N ASP A 203 7.03 -26.48 -32.40
CA ASP A 203 8.31 -26.93 -32.96
C ASP A 203 8.70 -28.34 -32.47
N LYS A 204 8.28 -28.74 -31.27
CA LYS A 204 8.48 -30.11 -30.75
C LYS A 204 7.54 -31.16 -31.36
N ILE A 205 6.37 -30.76 -31.88
CA ILE A 205 5.40 -31.69 -32.47
C ILE A 205 5.79 -32.00 -33.93
N GLN A 206 6.42 -31.06 -34.64
CA GLN A 206 6.86 -31.26 -36.03
C GLN A 206 8.12 -32.15 -36.20
N THR A 207 8.80 -32.53 -35.12
CA THR A 207 10.03 -33.34 -35.19
C THR A 207 9.83 -34.83 -34.90
N THR A 208 8.59 -35.35 -34.90
CA THR A 208 8.38 -36.80 -34.77
C THR A 208 8.36 -37.40 -36.18
N PRO A 209 9.38 -38.19 -36.60
CA PRO A 209 9.35 -38.84 -37.89
C PRO A 209 8.19 -39.83 -37.89
N ILE A 210 7.36 -39.79 -38.92
CA ILE A 210 6.44 -40.88 -39.22
C ILE A 210 7.34 -42.04 -39.66
N GLU A 211 7.53 -43.04 -38.81
CA GLU A 211 8.11 -44.31 -39.24
C GLU A 211 7.15 -44.93 -40.27
N GLU A 212 7.56 -44.92 -41.53
CA GLU A 212 6.87 -45.60 -42.62
C GLU A 212 6.83 -47.11 -42.33
N ILE A 213 5.63 -47.69 -42.32
CA ILE A 213 5.37 -49.14 -42.34
C ILE A 213 5.20 -49.60 -43.79
#